data_AF-A0A2S9GRI2-F1
#
_entry.id   AF-A0A2S9GRI2-F1
#
_cell.length_a   1.000
_cell.length_b   1.000
_cell.length_c   1.000
_cell.angle_alpha   90.00
_cell.angle_beta   90.00
_cell.angle_gamma   90.00
#
_symmetry.space_group_name_H-M   'P 1'
#
loop_
_entity.id
_entity.type
_entity.pdbx_description
1 polymer ?
#
loop_
_entity_poly.entity_id
_entity_poly.type
_entity_poly.pdbx_seq_one_letter_code
_entity_poly.pdbx_strand_id
1 'polypeptide(L)' 'GRKFSRLRILTGVALGRLERSPLYHELRVPEFAFRSPDGPTVLALDGEVGLELDEASFSVRYRALPVF' A
#
# COMPACT_ATOMS: atom_id res chain seq x y z
N GLY A 1 4.77 18.43 4.71
CA GLY A 1 4.06 18.01 3.48
C GLY A 1 3.55 19.23 2.72
N ARG A 2 3.45 19.17 1.39
CA ARG A 2 2.85 20.25 0.57
C ARG A 2 1.39 20.50 1.03
N LYS A 3 0.94 21.77 0.98
CA LYS A 3 -0.43 22.14 1.38
C LYS A 3 -1.46 21.34 0.57
N PHE A 4 -2.55 20.93 1.22
CA PHE A 4 -3.67 20.18 0.62
C PHE A 4 -3.34 18.82 0.00
N SER A 5 -2.16 18.24 0.24
CA SER A 5 -1.80 16.91 -0.31
C SER A 5 -2.85 15.83 0.00
N ARG A 6 -3.38 15.81 1.23
CA ARG A 6 -4.42 14.83 1.62
C ARG A 6 -5.70 14.99 0.80
N LEU A 7 -6.21 16.22 0.66
CA LEU A 7 -7.41 16.50 -0.13
C LEU A 7 -7.20 16.09 -1.59
N ARG A 8 -6.03 16.41 -2.17
CA ARG A 8 -5.70 16.03 -3.55
C ARG A 8 -5.67 14.52 -3.77
N ILE A 9 -5.07 13.76 -2.84
CA ILE A 9 -5.08 12.28 -2.91
C ILE A 9 -6.51 11.76 -2.84
N LEU A 10 -7.30 12.21 -1.86
CA LEU A 10 -8.67 11.73 -1.67
C LEU A 10 -9.58 12.07 -2.87
N THR A 11 -9.50 13.27 -3.42
CA THR A 11 -10.21 13.62 -4.66
C THR A 11 -9.75 12.77 -5.85
N GLY A 12 -8.44 12.47 -5.93
CA GLY A 12 -7.88 11.57 -6.94
C GLY A 12 -8.45 10.16 -6.85
N VAL A 13 -8.58 9.61 -5.65
CA VAL A 13 -9.26 8.32 -5.41
C VAL A 13 -10.72 8.39 -5.84
N ALA A 14 -11.47 9.36 -5.33
CA ALA A 14 -12.91 9.48 -5.59
C ALA A 14 -13.26 9.66 -7.08
N LEU A 15 -12.39 10.30 -7.86
CA LEU A 15 -12.59 10.56 -9.29
C LEU A 15 -11.87 9.56 -10.21
N GLY A 16 -11.21 8.53 -9.68
CA GLY A 16 -10.45 7.56 -10.49
C GLY A 16 -9.24 8.17 -11.23
N ARG A 17 -8.59 9.18 -10.63
CA ARG A 17 -7.44 9.91 -11.20
C ARG A 17 -6.17 9.79 -10.35
N LEU A 18 -6.13 8.83 -9.42
CA LEU A 18 -5.00 8.67 -8.50
C LEU A 18 -3.67 8.46 -9.23
N GLU A 19 -3.67 7.67 -10.31
CA GLU A 19 -2.49 7.40 -11.15
C GLU A 19 -1.84 8.66 -11.73
N ARG A 20 -2.60 9.75 -11.90
CA ARG A 20 -2.10 11.04 -12.42
C ARG A 20 -1.49 11.93 -11.33
N SER A 21 -1.57 11.52 -10.06
CA SER A 21 -1.10 12.32 -8.94
C SER A 21 0.42 12.19 -8.78
N PRO A 22 1.18 13.28 -8.71
CA PRO A 22 2.62 13.23 -8.43
C PRO A 22 2.94 12.79 -6.99
N LEU A 23 1.90 12.56 -6.17
CA LEU A 23 2.01 12.08 -4.79
C LEU A 23 1.80 10.55 -4.70
N TYR A 24 1.52 9.88 -5.82
CA TYR A 24 1.25 8.45 -5.88
C TYR A 24 2.25 7.78 -6.83
N HIS A 25 2.74 6.62 -6.43
CA HIS A 25 3.61 5.77 -7.22
C HIS A 25 3.04 4.36 -7.20
N GLU A 26 2.89 3.76 -8.38
CA GLU A 26 2.46 2.37 -8.53
C GLU A 26 3.64 1.52 -8.98
N LEU A 27 3.82 0.39 -8.33
CA LEU A 27 4.81 -0.62 -8.69
C LEU A 27 4.08 -1.94 -8.95
N ARG A 28 4.29 -2.52 -10.13
CA ARG A 28 3.77 -3.85 -10.48
C ARG A 28 4.91 -4.86 -10.36
N VAL A 29 5.05 -5.42 -9.16
CA VAL A 29 6.12 -6.34 -8.80
C VAL A 29 5.54 -7.61 -8.17
N PRO A 30 6.13 -8.80 -8.42
CA PRO A 30 5.69 -10.04 -7.79
C PRO A 30 6.10 -10.11 -6.32
N GLU A 31 7.14 -9.35 -5.94
CA GLU A 31 7.71 -9.33 -4.59
C GLU A 31 8.13 -7.91 -4.22
N PHE A 32 7.97 -7.55 -2.95
CA PHE A 32 8.53 -6.31 -2.40
C PHE A 32 8.78 -6.46 -0.89
N ALA A 33 9.66 -5.64 -0.36
CA ALA A 33 9.90 -5.52 1.07
C ALA A 33 9.97 -4.05 1.46
N PHE A 34 9.63 -3.75 2.71
CA PHE A 34 9.79 -2.42 3.27
C PHE A 34 10.31 -2.50 4.70
N ARG A 35 10.99 -1.42 5.10
CA ARG A 35 11.39 -1.15 6.49
C ARG A 35 10.80 0.18 6.93
N SER A 36 10.16 0.19 8.09
CA SER A 36 9.56 1.40 8.65
C SER A 36 10.64 2.33 9.21
N PRO A 37 10.73 3.59 8.77
CA PRO A 37 11.77 4.52 9.21
C PRO A 37 11.56 5.04 10.64
N ASP A 38 10.31 5.11 11.10
CA ASP A 38 9.93 5.81 12.34
C ASP A 38 9.57 4.85 13.50
N GLY A 39 9.95 3.58 13.39
CA GLY A 39 9.62 2.52 14.35
C GLY A 39 8.50 1.59 13.86
N PRO A 40 8.03 0.65 14.70
CA PRO A 40 7.06 -0.36 14.27
C PRO A 40 5.77 0.25 13.69
N THR A 41 5.31 -0.27 12.57
CA THR A 41 4.07 0.14 11.90
C THR A 41 3.04 -0.97 12.00
N VAL A 42 1.83 -0.61 12.42
CA VAL A 42 0.68 -1.52 12.43
C VAL A 42 0.17 -1.73 11.01
N LEU A 43 0.10 -2.99 10.58
CA LEU A 43 -0.38 -3.40 9.27
C LEU A 43 -1.80 -3.94 9.32
N ALA A 44 -2.54 -3.62 8.26
CA ALA A 44 -3.80 -4.25 7.92
C ALA A 44 -3.57 -5.23 6.77
N LEU A 45 -3.94 -6.50 6.96
CA LEU A 45 -3.90 -7.55 5.94
C LEU A 45 -5.35 -7.93 5.61
N ASP A 46 -5.76 -7.73 4.37
CA ASP A 46 -7.13 -8.00 3.91
C ASP A 46 -8.23 -7.34 4.78
N GLY A 47 -7.94 -6.15 5.32
CA GLY A 47 -8.85 -5.42 6.22
C GLY A 47 -8.70 -5.78 7.70
N GLU A 48 -7.95 -6.81 8.06
CA GLU A 48 -7.68 -7.20 9.44
C GLU A 48 -6.41 -6.53 9.97
N VAL A 49 -6.53 -5.80 11.08
CA VAL A 49 -5.42 -5.11 11.73
C VAL A 49 -4.83 -5.99 12.83
N GLY A 50 -3.50 -6.11 12.92
CA GLY A 50 -2.93 -6.84 14.07
C GLY A 50 -1.41 -7.02 14.12
N LEU A 51 -0.70 -6.86 13.01
CA LEU A 51 0.76 -7.03 13.00
C LEU A 51 1.46 -5.69 13.16
N GLU A 52 2.27 -5.54 14.20
CA GLU A 52 3.13 -4.38 14.42
C GLU A 52 4.57 -4.76 14.08
N LEU A 53 5.08 -4.26 12.93
CA LEU A 53 6.34 -4.70 12.35
C LEU A 53 7.24 -3.52 11.98
N ASP A 54 8.54 -3.68 12.18
CA ASP A 54 9.57 -2.75 11.70
C ASP A 54 10.02 -3.07 10.26
N GLU A 55 9.93 -4.34 9.84
CA GLU A 55 10.25 -4.81 8.50
C GLU A 55 9.26 -5.89 8.04
N ALA A 56 8.91 -5.90 6.75
CA ALA A 56 8.03 -6.90 6.16
C ALA A 56 8.38 -7.17 4.69
N SER A 57 8.22 -8.43 4.28
CA SER A 57 8.43 -8.91 2.91
C SER A 57 7.18 -9.61 2.40
N PHE A 58 6.82 -9.33 1.15
CA PHE A 58 5.62 -9.81 0.47
C PHE A 58 6.03 -10.50 -0.83
N SER A 59 5.42 -11.65 -1.11
CA SER A 59 5.60 -12.38 -2.37
C SER A 59 4.27 -12.98 -2.80
N VAL A 60 3.95 -12.81 -4.09
CA VAL A 60 2.73 -13.35 -4.70
C VAL A 60 2.98 -14.81 -5.10
N ARG A 61 2.18 -15.72 -4.55
CA ARG A 61 2.19 -17.13 -4.96
C ARG A 61 1.23 -17.35 -6.14
N TYR A 62 1.78 -17.64 -7.32
CA TYR A 62 0.99 -17.83 -8.54
C TYR A 62 0.12 -19.08 -8.46
N ARG A 63 -1.19 -18.92 -8.70
CA ARG A 63 -2.19 -20.01 -8.68
C ARG A 63 -2.15 -20.87 -7.40
N ALA A 64 -1.92 -20.23 -6.26
CA ALA A 64 -1.75 -20.93 -4.99
C ALA A 64 -3.01 -21.64 -4.49
N LEU A 65 -4.19 -21.14 -4.87
CA LEU A 65 -5.47 -21.64 -4.37
C LEU A 65 -6.46 -21.81 -5.52
N PRO A 66 -7.08 -23.00 -5.69
CA PRO A 66 -8.22 -23.18 -6.56
C PRO A 66 -9.47 -22.56 -5.91
N VAL A 67 -10.32 -21.96 -6.74
CA VAL A 67 -11.64 -21.43 -6.36
C VAL A 67 -12.69 -22.06 -7.27
N PHE A 68 -13.82 -22.48 -6.69
CA PHE A 68 -14.91 -23.20 -7.35
C PHE A 68 -16.19 -22.38 -7.32
#